data_AF-A0AB73IDP0-F1
#
_entry.id   AF-A0AB73IDP0-F1
#
_cell.length_a   1.000
_cell.length_b   1.000
_cell.length_c   1.000
_cell.angle_alpha   90.00
_cell.angle_beta   90.00
_cell.angle_gamma   90.00
#
_symmetry.space_group_name_H-M   'P 1'
#
loop_
_entity.id
_entity.type
_entity.pdbx_description
1 polymer ?
#
loop_
_entity_poly.entity_id
_entity_poly.type
_entity_poly.pdbx_seq_one_letter_code
_entity_poly.pdbx_strand_id
1 'polypeptide(L)' 'MPSKHALCVSLTERLASFIKAEIVVGRYSTASEVVRAGPRLLQEQSMPSLDNSADGTPPKRQARPNGGKGAAMRDKR' A
#
# COMPACT_ATOMS: atom_id res chain seq x y z
N MET A 1 21.27 21.49 0.54
CA MET A 1 22.07 20.23 0.60
C MET A 1 21.23 19.19 1.32
N PRO A 2 21.07 17.96 0.79
CA PRO A 2 20.36 16.91 1.52
C PRO A 2 21.10 16.63 2.83
N SER A 3 20.38 16.65 3.95
CA SER A 3 20.92 16.41 5.28
C SER A 3 21.33 14.94 5.44
N LYS A 4 22.62 14.69 5.69
CA LYS A 4 23.13 13.36 6.02
C LYS A 4 22.90 13.08 7.49
N HIS A 5 22.22 11.97 7.80
CA HIS A 5 22.02 11.48 9.15
C HIS A 5 22.87 10.22 9.35
N ALA A 6 23.60 10.14 10.46
CA ALA A 6 24.40 8.98 10.84
C ALA A 6 23.87 8.43 12.17
N LEU A 7 23.73 7.11 12.24
CA LEU A 7 23.22 6.41 13.41
C LEU A 7 24.10 5.19 13.66
N CYS A 8 24.56 5.02 14.90
CA CYS A 8 25.39 3.90 15.32
C CYS A 8 24.52 2.84 15.98
N VAL A 9 24.61 1.59 15.52
CA VAL A 9 23.80 0.48 16.02
C VAL A 9 24.68 -0.74 16.28
N SER A 10 24.40 -1.42 17.38
CA SER A 10 24.97 -2.72 17.66
C SER A 10 24.25 -3.79 16.86
N LEU A 11 25.01 -4.67 16.22
CA LEU A 11 24.48 -5.78 15.43
C LEU A 11 24.88 -7.11 16.07
N THR A 12 24.06 -8.13 15.86
CA THR A 12 24.46 -9.50 16.17
C THR A 12 25.54 -9.96 15.19
N GLU A 13 26.35 -10.94 15.59
CA GLU A 13 27.40 -11.51 14.75
C GLU A 13 26.85 -12.01 13.40
N ARG A 14 25.69 -12.68 13.44
CA ARG A 14 25.00 -13.16 12.24
C ARG A 14 24.71 -12.03 11.24
N LEU A 15 24.21 -10.89 11.71
CA LEU A 15 23.90 -9.74 10.86
C LEU A 15 25.17 -9.05 10.35
N ALA A 16 26.19 -8.92 11.18
CA ALA A 16 27.47 -8.36 10.77
C ALA A 16 28.12 -9.21 9.65
N SER A 17 28.08 -10.54 9.78
CA SER A 17 28.58 -11.48 8.76
C SER A 17 27.79 -11.39 7.47
N PHE A 18 26.46 -11.27 7.55
CA PHE A 18 25.60 -11.06 6.37
C PHE A 18 25.98 -9.79 5.60
N ILE A 19 26.14 -8.66 6.29
CA ILE A 19 26.52 -7.38 5.66
C ILE A 19 27.88 -7.51 4.95
N LYS A 20 28.86 -8.16 5.59
CA LYS A 20 30.17 -8.39 4.98
C LYS A 20 30.06 -9.23 3.71
N ALA A 21 29.29 -10.31 3.75
CA ALA A 21 29.11 -11.20 2.60
C ALA A 21 28.49 -10.46 1.39
N GLU A 22 27.46 -9.65 1.62
CA GLU A 22 26.79 -8.87 0.57
C GLU A 22 27.73 -7.84 -0.10
N ILE A 23 28.67 -7.28 0.65
CA ILE A 23 29.70 -6.38 0.11
C ILE A 23 30.74 -7.17 -0.70
N VAL A 24 31.20 -8.32 -0.19
CA VAL A 24 32.18 -9.18 -0.88
C VAL A 24 31.63 -9.71 -2.21
N VAL A 25 30.34 -10.05 -2.25
CA VAL A 25 29.64 -10.46 -3.47
C VAL A 25 29.48 -9.29 -4.46
N GLY A 26 29.73 -8.06 -4.02
CA GLY A 26 29.68 -6.86 -4.86
C GLY A 26 28.27 -6.33 -5.09
N ARG A 27 27.26 -6.86 -4.39
CA ARG A 27 25.87 -6.39 -4.52
C ARG A 27 25.69 -4.99 -3.94
N TYR A 28 26.48 -4.66 -2.92
CA TYR A 28 26.51 -3.34 -2.30
C TYR A 28 27.94 -2.87 -2.12
N SER A 29 28.16 -1.57 -2.24
CA SER A 29 29.50 -0.99 -2.09
C SER A 29 29.86 -0.74 -0.63
N THR A 30 28.87 -0.54 0.24
CA THR A 30 29.10 -0.19 1.65
C THR A 30 28.08 -0.82 2.60
N ALA A 31 28.45 -0.95 3.88
CA ALA A 31 27.55 -1.43 4.92
C ALA A 31 26.30 -0.53 5.08
N SER A 32 26.46 0.79 4.96
CA SER A 32 25.33 1.72 5.03
C SER A 32 24.31 1.50 3.92
N GLU A 33 24.74 0.99 2.77
CA GLU A 33 23.85 0.69 1.64
C GLU A 33 23.01 -0.55 1.93
N VAL A 34 23.65 -1.62 2.43
CA VAL A 34 22.97 -2.84 2.89
C VAL A 34 21.94 -2.50 3.98
N VAL A 35 22.34 -1.69 4.96
CA VAL A 35 21.46 -1.30 6.08
C VAL A 35 20.28 -0.44 5.61
N ARG A 36 20.43 0.40 4.58
CA ARG A 36 19.30 1.16 4.01
C ARG A 36 18.33 0.28 3.24
N ALA A 37 18.82 -0.78 2.59
CA ALA A 37 17.96 -1.71 1.86
C ALA A 37 17.00 -2.45 2.81
N GLY A 38 17.42 -2.77 4.03
CA GLY A 38 16.59 -3.46 5.03
C GLY A 38 15.25 -2.74 5.34
N PRO A 39 15.25 -1.51 5.88
CA PRO A 39 14.04 -0.76 6.16
C PRO A 39 13.20 -0.48 4.92
N ARG A 40 13.82 -0.29 3.74
CA ARG A 40 13.09 -0.11 2.49
C ARG A 40 12.22 -1.33 2.17
N LEU A 41 12.77 -2.54 2.31
CA LEU A 41 12.00 -3.77 2.12
C LEU A 41 10.87 -3.91 3.14
N LEU A 42 11.10 -3.50 4.40
CA LEU A 42 10.04 -3.48 5.42
C LEU A 42 8.95 -2.46 5.12
N GLN A 43 9.31 -1.30 4.56
CA GLN A 43 8.34 -0.27 4.14
C GLN A 43 7.49 -0.78 2.97
N GLU A 44 8.10 -1.42 1.97
CA GLU A 44 7.39 -2.01 0.82
C GLU A 44 6.41 -3.11 1.25
N GLN A 45 6.74 -3.90 2.27
CA GLN A 45 5.85 -4.93 2.84
C GLN A 45 4.75 -4.37 3.75
N SER A 46 5.03 -3.26 4.44
CA SER A 46 4.12 -2.64 5.42
C SER A 46 3.16 -1.65 4.77
N MET A 47 3.48 -1.16 3.58
CA MET A 47 2.51 -0.39 2.80
C MET A 47 1.36 -1.33 2.43
N PRO A 48 0.11 -1.03 2.82
CA PRO A 48 -1.03 -1.72 2.23
C PRO A 48 -0.86 -1.52 0.73
N SER A 49 -0.90 -2.62 -0.03
CA SER A 49 -1.14 -2.49 -1.46
C SER A 49 -2.36 -1.60 -1.56
N LEU A 50 -2.16 -0.34 -1.98
CA LEU A 50 -3.22 0.43 -2.58
C LEU A 50 -3.51 -0.36 -3.84
N ASP A 51 -4.30 -1.42 -3.67
CA ASP A 51 -5.03 -1.99 -4.76
C ASP A 51 -5.86 -0.82 -5.24
N ASN A 52 -5.35 -0.23 -6.31
CA ASN A 52 -6.07 0.62 -7.19
C ASN A 52 -7.14 -0.25 -7.87
N SER A 53 -8.05 -0.81 -7.07
CA SER A 53 -9.36 -1.30 -7.46
C SER A 53 -10.24 -0.06 -7.66
N ALA A 54 -9.76 0.88 -8.49
CA ALA A 54 -10.64 1.67 -9.34
C ALA A 54 -11.09 0.76 -10.49
N ASP A 55 -11.61 -0.43 -10.16
CA ASP A 55 -12.33 -1.24 -11.10
C ASP A 55 -13.76 -0.70 -11.10
N GLY A 56 -14.05 0.07 -12.13
CA GLY A 56 -15.25 0.87 -12.25
C GLY A 56 -16.49 0.00 -12.26
N THR A 57 -17.28 0.07 -11.20
CA THR A 57 -18.70 -0.24 -11.29
C THR A 57 -19.48 0.93 -10.68
N PRO A 58 -20.08 1.83 -11.50
CA PRO A 58 -21.03 2.77 -10.97
C PRO A 58 -22.20 1.98 -10.36
N PRO A 59 -22.74 2.38 -9.19
CA PRO A 59 -23.87 1.69 -8.60
C PRO A 59 -25.04 1.76 -9.59
N LYS A 60 -25.44 0.58 -10.08
CA LYS A 60 -26.64 0.34 -10.88
C LYS A 60 -27.81 1.00 -10.15
N ARG A 61 -28.25 2.15 -10.66
CA ARG A 61 -29.48 2.86 -10.25
C ARG A 61 -30.60 1.83 -10.29
N GLN A 62 -31.00 1.34 -9.11
CA GLN A 62 -32.15 0.46 -8.98
C GLN A 62 -33.37 1.24 -9.46
N ALA A 63 -33.86 0.86 -10.64
CA ALA A 63 -35.15 1.30 -11.12
C ALA A 63 -36.19 0.82 -10.10
N ARG A 64 -36.75 1.76 -9.33
CA ARG A 64 -37.92 1.51 -8.50
C ARG A 64 -39.11 1.29 -9.43
N PRO A 65 -39.78 0.13 -9.44
CA PRO A 65 -41.09 0.03 -10.05
C PRO A 65 -42.09 0.65 -9.06
N ASN A 66 -42.38 1.94 -9.21
CA ASN A 66 -43.51 2.57 -8.53
C ASN A 66 -44.80 2.13 -9.22
N GLY A 67 -45.20 0.88 -8.97
CA GLY A 67 -46.52 0.34 -9.28
C GLY A 67 -47.45 0.54 -8.08
N GLY A 68 -48.09 1.70 -8.00
CA GLY A 68 -49.11 2.00 -6.99
C GLY A 68 -50.16 2.92 -7.57
N LYS A 69 -51.14 2.34 -8.28
CA LYS A 69 -52.26 3.05 -8.90
C LYS A 69 -53.11 3.73 -7.82
N GLY A 70 -53.00 5.05 -7.72
CA GLY A 70 -53.88 5.89 -6.92
C GLY A 70 -55.21 6.15 -7.66
N ALA A 71 -56.27 5.60 -7.09
CA ALA A 71 -57.67 6.05 -7.11
C ALA A 71 -58.23 6.69 -8.39
N ALA A 72 -59.11 5.93 -9.06
CA ALA A 72 -60.04 6.47 -10.03
C ALA A 72 -61.00 7.48 -9.36
N MET A 73 -60.98 8.68 -9.92
CA MET A 73 -61.95 9.75 -9.70
C MET A 73 -63.13 9.54 -10.68
N ARG A 74 -64.35 9.42 -10.17
CA ARG A 74 -65.63 9.59 -10.90
C ARG A 74 -66.77 9.44 -9.89
N ASP A 75 -67.84 10.21 -9.89
CA ASP A 75 -68.26 11.43 -10.58
C ASP A 75 -69.43 11.96 -9.75
N LYS A 76 -69.65 13.27 -9.75
CA LYS A 76 -70.85 13.90 -9.18
C LYS A 76 -72.08 13.55 -10.02
N ARG A 77 -73.19 13.18 -9.39
CA ARG A 77 -74.55 13.69 -9.64
C ARG A 77 -75.56 13.10 -8.65
#